data_AF-A0A1Q7ZPB9-F1
#
_entry.id   AF-A0A1Q7ZPB9-F1
#
_cell.length_a   1.000
_cell.length_b   1.000
_cell.length_c   1.000
_cell.angle_alpha   90.00
_cell.angle_beta   90.00
_cell.angle_gamma   90.00
#
_symmetry.space_group_name_H-M   'P 1'
#
loop_
_entity.id
_entity.type
_entity.pdbx_description
1 polymer ?
#
loop_
_entity_poly.entity_id
_entity_poly.type
_entity_poly.pdbx_seq_one_letter_code
_entity_poly.pdbx_strand_id
1 'polypeptide(L)'
;ARWPLPDGTLAEAIEAVARHSPRAIGLDIYRDVPVPPGSEALAATFRRHRNVVVVTKFGGGPTEGIPPPRALEGTDQVGFNDIVVDPGGIVRRGLLFVDDGATVASSFGFRLATLYLAADGVAPQRDSLEPSLLRLGPTTIHPLEPNDGGYVGVDTRGYQFLLDFQGGYGAFASVSLTDLLAGRIDPGVIRNRIVLIGVTAEGVKDFFYTPYSRSFADAQHTSGIALHAHIASQLIRIGLGAVSPMKTLPDWQEATWTAAWAALGGGIGFAARSPGRFALGVGGGLVALGVIDFVAFVAGWWLPLVPPAATWLVSAAVAIAYVSYQESVERAALMQLFSRHVSREVAEAIWRDREQFLDGGRPRSQRLTATVLFTDLVGFTSTSEHLSPQELVDWLNEYMDAMVQQVLDRGGVVNKYIGDAIMALFGVPVPRATDAEVERDATAAVECALDMAAMLRELNTRWRARGWPAATMRVGIFTGPVVAGSIGSARRLEYTVIGDTVNTASRLESFDKEFLAPDPDVHPCRILIGEPTLAHLGKGFDTEWAG
;
A
#
# COMPACT_ATOMS: atom_id res chain seq x y z
N ALA A 1 -29.37 51.55 22.37
CA ALA A 1 -28.84 52.69 21.59
C ALA A 1 -28.94 52.38 20.10
N ARG A 2 -29.13 53.38 19.23
CA ARG A 2 -29.17 53.21 17.76
C ARG A 2 -27.73 53.12 17.23
N TRP A 3 -27.48 52.22 16.27
CA TRP A 3 -26.17 52.06 15.63
C TRP A 3 -26.03 53.02 14.43
N PRO A 4 -24.85 53.63 14.16
CA PRO A 4 -23.62 53.60 14.95
C PRO A 4 -23.74 54.36 16.28
N LEU A 5 -23.00 53.92 17.31
CA LEU A 5 -23.01 54.55 18.65
C LEU A 5 -22.41 55.97 18.62
N PRO A 6 -23.05 56.99 19.20
CA PRO A 6 -22.43 58.31 19.34
C PRO A 6 -21.13 58.28 20.14
N ASP A 7 -20.18 59.16 19.77
CA ASP A 7 -18.87 59.25 20.41
C ASP A 7 -18.96 59.56 21.90
N GLY A 8 -19.94 60.37 22.31
CA GLY A 8 -20.21 60.64 23.73
C GLY A 8 -20.60 59.39 24.51
N THR A 9 -21.41 58.51 23.91
CA THR A 9 -21.80 57.23 24.54
C THR A 9 -20.62 56.26 24.64
N LEU A 10 -19.72 56.25 23.64
CA LEU A 10 -18.48 55.47 23.71
C LEU A 10 -17.54 55.99 24.80
N ALA A 11 -17.43 57.31 24.94
CA ALA A 11 -16.65 57.94 26.00
C ALA A 11 -17.19 57.56 27.39
N GLU A 12 -18.52 57.64 27.58
CA GLU A 12 -19.19 57.21 28.82
C GLU A 12 -18.97 55.72 29.12
N ALA A 13 -19.01 54.85 28.10
CA ALA A 13 -18.76 53.42 28.27
C ALA A 13 -17.32 53.15 28.71
N ILE A 14 -16.34 53.80 28.08
CA ILE A 14 -14.92 53.67 28.44
C ILE A 14 -14.70 54.17 29.88
N GLU A 15 -15.26 55.32 30.25
CA GLU A 15 -15.16 55.86 31.62
C GLU A 15 -15.85 54.95 32.64
N ALA A 16 -17.00 54.36 32.29
CA ALA A 16 -17.70 53.40 33.14
C ALA A 16 -16.83 52.17 33.42
N VAL A 17 -16.15 51.63 32.40
CA VAL A 17 -15.20 50.52 32.55
C VAL A 17 -13.97 50.96 33.36
N ALA A 18 -13.38 52.11 33.03
CA ALA A 18 -12.16 52.62 33.67
C ALA A 18 -12.30 52.83 35.18
N ARG A 19 -13.49 53.22 35.67
CA ARG A 19 -13.79 53.36 37.12
C ARG A 19 -13.56 52.09 37.93
N HIS A 20 -13.55 50.91 37.30
CA HIS A 20 -13.36 49.63 37.96
C HIS A 20 -11.94 49.05 37.82
N SER A 21 -10.98 49.86 37.36
CA SER A 21 -9.55 49.50 37.25
C SER A 21 -9.28 48.24 36.41
N PRO A 22 -9.66 48.24 35.11
CA PRO A 22 -9.22 47.22 34.16
C PRO A 22 -7.72 47.33 33.90
N ARG A 23 -7.08 46.24 33.47
CA ARG A 23 -5.70 46.28 33.00
C ARG A 23 -5.58 46.86 31.59
N ALA A 24 -6.53 46.53 30.72
CA ALA A 24 -6.63 47.10 29.38
C ALA A 24 -8.09 47.19 28.94
N ILE A 25 -8.39 48.17 28.09
CA ILE A 25 -9.70 48.35 27.46
C ILE A 25 -9.48 48.30 25.95
N GLY A 26 -10.10 47.34 25.27
CA GLY A 26 -10.06 47.25 23.82
C GLY A 26 -11.36 47.75 23.20
N LEU A 27 -11.29 48.63 22.22
CA LEU A 27 -12.42 49.11 21.45
C LEU A 27 -12.37 48.53 20.03
N ASP A 28 -13.14 47.47 19.78
CA ASP A 28 -13.30 46.82 18.47
C ASP A 28 -14.47 47.45 17.70
N ILE A 29 -14.37 48.76 17.50
CA ILE A 29 -15.32 49.59 16.75
C ILE A 29 -14.50 50.61 15.97
N TYR A 30 -14.60 50.60 14.65
CA TYR A 30 -13.92 51.60 13.81
C TYR A 30 -14.41 53.02 14.11
N ARG A 31 -13.44 53.92 14.31
CA ARG A 31 -13.66 55.34 14.55
C ARG A 31 -12.70 56.23 13.77
N ASP A 32 -12.48 55.87 12.51
CA ASP A 32 -11.83 56.70 11.49
C ASP A 32 -12.60 58.01 11.25
N VAL A 33 -13.94 57.93 11.21
CA VAL A 33 -14.84 59.08 11.10
C VAL A 33 -15.53 59.36 12.45
N PRO A 34 -15.48 60.61 12.97
CA PRO A 34 -16.21 60.98 14.18
C PRO A 34 -17.73 60.82 14.04
N VAL A 35 -18.39 60.36 15.10
CA VAL A 35 -19.87 60.21 15.14
C VAL A 35 -20.42 61.08 16.27
N PRO A 36 -20.79 62.33 15.98
CA PRO A 36 -21.28 63.26 16.99
C PRO A 36 -22.66 62.83 17.54
N PRO A 37 -23.05 63.33 18.74
CA PRO A 37 -22.30 64.25 19.60
C PRO A 37 -21.22 63.57 20.45
N GLY A 38 -20.27 64.36 20.97
CA GLY A 38 -19.29 63.93 21.98
C GLY A 38 -17.89 63.57 21.49
N SER A 39 -17.52 63.92 20.26
CA SER A 39 -16.21 63.58 19.67
C SER A 39 -15.02 64.16 20.45
N GLU A 40 -15.11 65.37 20.98
CA GLU A 40 -14.05 65.94 21.85
C GLU A 40 -13.94 65.20 23.18
N ALA A 41 -15.08 64.78 23.76
CA ALA A 41 -15.09 64.01 25.00
C ALA A 41 -14.43 62.63 24.80
N LEU A 42 -14.73 61.97 23.67
CA LEU A 42 -14.07 60.71 23.31
C LEU A 42 -12.56 60.89 23.10
N ALA A 43 -12.14 61.92 22.36
CA ALA A 43 -10.72 62.24 22.18
C ALA A 43 -10.02 62.55 23.52
N ALA A 44 -10.68 63.26 24.44
CA ALA A 44 -10.16 63.51 25.78
C ALA A 44 -10.05 62.23 26.61
N THR A 45 -11.01 61.32 26.48
CA THR A 45 -11.03 60.01 27.15
C THR A 45 -9.86 59.15 26.69
N PHE A 46 -9.58 59.10 25.38
CA PHE A 46 -8.42 58.40 24.82
C PHE A 46 -7.08 58.93 25.35
N ARG A 47 -6.93 60.26 25.47
CA ARG A 47 -5.71 60.87 26.02
C ARG A 47 -5.53 60.60 27.51
N ARG A 48 -6.63 60.52 28.25
CA ARG A 48 -6.66 60.29 29.70
C ARG A 48 -6.28 58.85 30.05
N HIS A 49 -6.85 57.89 29.32
CA HIS A 49 -6.70 56.47 29.61
C HIS A 49 -5.75 55.80 28.62
N ARG A 50 -4.46 55.74 28.96
CA ARG A 50 -3.41 55.15 28.11
C ARG A 50 -3.53 53.63 27.92
N ASN A 51 -4.32 52.97 28.76
CA ASN A 51 -4.64 51.54 28.66
C ASN A 51 -5.84 51.25 27.73
N VAL A 52 -6.32 52.25 26.99
CA VAL A 52 -7.33 52.06 25.92
C VAL A 52 -6.61 51.81 24.59
N VAL A 53 -6.95 50.71 23.93
CA VAL A 53 -6.50 50.37 22.57
C VAL A 53 -7.69 50.39 21.63
N VAL A 54 -7.55 51.02 20.48
CA VAL A 54 -8.59 51.11 19.44
C VAL A 54 -8.15 50.38 18.19
N VAL A 55 -9.11 49.76 17.50
CA VAL A 55 -8.85 49.05 16.25
C VAL A 55 -8.60 49.98 15.06
N THR A 56 -7.72 49.54 14.18
CA THR A 56 -7.55 49.99 12.80
C THR A 56 -7.61 48.77 11.90
N LYS A 57 -7.79 48.96 10.60
CA LYS A 57 -7.58 47.89 9.61
C LYS A 57 -6.35 48.26 8.82
N PHE A 58 -5.31 47.45 8.91
CA PHE A 58 -4.04 47.73 8.23
C PHE A 58 -4.26 47.74 6.71
N GLY A 59 -4.97 46.75 6.18
CA GLY A 59 -5.19 46.62 4.74
C GLY A 59 -3.99 46.02 4.01
N GLY A 60 -4.26 45.20 3.00
CA GLY A 60 -3.22 44.50 2.24
C GLY A 60 -3.84 43.61 1.16
N GLY A 61 -3.39 43.74 -0.09
CA GLY A 61 -4.03 43.08 -1.24
C GLY A 61 -5.27 43.85 -1.74
N PRO A 62 -6.42 43.21 -1.98
CA PRO A 62 -7.61 43.85 -2.58
C PRO A 62 -8.48 44.66 -1.59
N THR A 63 -8.17 44.68 -0.29
CA THR A 63 -9.01 45.33 0.73
C THR A 63 -8.40 46.65 1.22
N GLU A 64 -9.22 47.70 1.18
CA GLU A 64 -8.88 49.03 1.70
C GLU A 64 -8.66 49.00 3.23
N GLY A 65 -7.61 49.68 3.68
CA GLY A 65 -7.32 49.90 5.10
C GLY A 65 -8.25 50.94 5.71
N ILE A 66 -8.44 50.89 7.03
CA ILE A 66 -9.26 51.82 7.80
C ILE A 66 -8.37 52.46 8.85
N PRO A 67 -8.05 53.77 8.75
CA PRO A 67 -7.12 54.42 9.66
C PRO A 67 -7.66 54.51 11.09
N PRO A 68 -6.80 54.69 12.09
CA PRO A 68 -7.24 54.92 13.46
C PRO A 68 -7.92 56.30 13.62
N PRO A 69 -8.61 56.56 14.74
CA PRO A 69 -9.09 57.90 15.07
C PRO A 69 -7.92 58.89 15.11
N ARG A 70 -8.08 60.08 14.51
CA ARG A 70 -7.03 61.14 14.49
C ARG A 70 -6.44 61.48 15.86
N ALA A 71 -7.22 61.33 16.93
CA ALA A 71 -6.76 61.57 18.29
C ALA A 71 -5.69 60.57 18.79
N LEU A 72 -5.54 59.43 18.12
CA LEU A 72 -4.65 58.32 18.46
C LEU A 72 -3.61 58.02 17.38
N GLU A 73 -3.57 58.81 16.30
CA GLU A 73 -2.60 58.64 15.22
C GLU A 73 -1.16 58.76 15.76
N GLY A 74 -0.30 57.80 15.41
CA GLY A 74 1.08 57.73 15.89
C GLY A 74 1.26 57.34 17.36
N THR A 75 0.21 56.88 18.05
CA THR A 75 0.29 56.40 19.44
C THR A 75 0.31 54.87 19.52
N ASP A 76 0.81 54.33 20.63
CA ASP A 76 0.76 52.89 20.93
C ASP A 76 -0.64 52.37 21.33
N GLN A 77 -1.65 53.23 21.31
CA GLN A 77 -3.05 52.92 21.64
C GLN A 77 -3.83 52.41 20.42
N VAL A 78 -3.14 51.99 19.37
CA VAL A 78 -3.73 51.50 18.12
C VAL A 78 -3.21 50.09 17.83
N GLY A 79 -4.11 49.19 17.46
CA GLY A 79 -3.74 47.86 16.96
C GLY A 79 -4.63 47.44 15.81
N PHE A 80 -4.07 46.76 14.81
CA PHE A 80 -4.86 46.32 13.66
C PHE A 80 -5.70 45.08 14.01
N ASN A 81 -6.90 44.98 13.46
CA ASN A 81 -7.82 43.86 13.73
C ASN A 81 -7.96 42.88 12.56
N ASP A 82 -7.10 42.98 11.55
CA ASP A 82 -7.00 42.05 10.42
C ASP A 82 -6.85 40.59 10.90
N ILE A 83 -7.61 39.70 10.26
CA ILE A 83 -7.69 38.27 10.58
C ILE A 83 -7.29 37.47 9.36
N VAL A 84 -6.45 36.47 9.57
CA VAL A 84 -6.05 35.53 8.52
C VAL A 84 -7.05 34.37 8.48
N VAL A 85 -7.69 34.21 7.32
CA VAL A 85 -8.70 33.17 7.10
C VAL A 85 -8.12 32.10 6.17
N ASP A 86 -8.13 30.85 6.60
CA ASP A 86 -7.65 29.73 5.79
C ASP A 86 -8.66 29.35 4.69
N PRO A 87 -8.22 28.57 3.68
CA PRO A 87 -9.14 27.87 2.79
C PRO A 87 -10.25 27.16 3.57
N GLY A 88 -11.50 27.35 3.13
CA GLY A 88 -12.69 26.85 3.83
C GLY A 88 -13.27 27.84 4.86
N GLY A 89 -12.75 29.06 4.98
CA GLY A 89 -13.36 30.12 5.80
C GLY A 89 -13.09 29.98 7.31
N ILE A 90 -12.16 29.11 7.69
CA ILE A 90 -11.85 28.80 9.09
C ILE A 90 -10.63 29.60 9.52
N VAL A 91 -10.71 30.23 10.68
CA VAL A 91 -9.59 30.94 11.30
C VAL A 91 -8.81 29.96 12.17
N ARG A 92 -7.51 29.82 11.89
CA ARG A 92 -6.56 29.02 12.70
C ARG A 92 -5.28 29.76 13.04
N ARG A 93 -5.07 30.93 12.43
CA ARG A 93 -3.84 31.71 12.47
C ARG A 93 -4.12 33.11 13.00
N GLY A 94 -3.25 33.58 13.88
CA GLY A 94 -3.26 34.94 14.39
C GLY A 94 -2.07 35.72 13.86
N LEU A 95 -2.19 37.04 13.80
CA LEU A 95 -1.10 37.96 13.48
C LEU A 95 -0.61 38.65 14.76
N LEU A 96 0.70 38.84 14.89
CA LEU A 96 1.30 39.69 15.93
C LEU A 96 1.71 41.05 15.39
N PHE A 97 2.36 41.07 14.24
CA PHE A 97 2.76 42.28 13.55
C PHE A 97 2.76 42.09 12.04
N VAL A 98 2.53 43.19 11.33
CA VAL A 98 2.62 43.27 9.87
C VAL A 98 3.56 44.43 9.53
N ASP A 99 4.34 44.25 8.47
CA ASP A 99 5.26 45.24 7.94
C ASP A 99 5.06 45.29 6.41
N ASP A 100 4.68 46.47 5.90
CA ASP A 100 4.55 46.75 4.46
C ASP A 100 5.78 47.45 3.87
N GLY A 101 6.86 47.58 4.65
CA GLY A 101 8.08 48.31 4.31
C GLY A 101 8.03 49.81 4.63
N ALA A 102 6.84 50.36 4.92
CA ALA A 102 6.65 51.76 5.31
C ALA A 102 6.21 51.89 6.78
N THR A 103 5.37 50.97 7.25
CA THR A 103 4.78 50.98 8.59
C THR A 103 4.79 49.59 9.20
N VAL A 104 5.28 49.51 10.44
CA VAL A 104 5.15 48.31 11.28
C VAL A 104 3.97 48.51 12.20
N ALA A 105 2.94 47.69 12.03
CA ALA A 105 1.76 47.70 12.88
C ALA A 105 1.72 46.45 13.76
N SER A 106 1.16 46.58 14.96
CA SER A 106 0.93 45.45 15.87
C SER A 106 -0.55 45.11 15.92
N SER A 107 -0.88 43.83 16.10
CA SER A 107 -2.27 43.41 16.16
C SER A 107 -2.96 43.88 17.44
N PHE A 108 -4.27 44.08 17.35
CA PHE A 108 -5.13 44.51 18.45
C PHE A 108 -5.03 43.55 19.65
N GLY A 109 -5.17 42.24 19.41
CA GLY A 109 -5.00 41.23 20.47
C GLY A 109 -3.62 41.25 21.12
N PHE A 110 -2.55 41.47 20.35
CA PHE A 110 -1.19 41.57 20.90
C PHE A 110 -1.02 42.83 21.77
N ARG A 111 -1.48 44.00 21.32
CA ARG A 111 -1.42 45.25 22.11
C ARG A 111 -2.15 45.12 23.46
N LEU A 112 -3.31 44.45 23.46
CA LEU A 112 -4.06 44.23 24.70
C LEU A 112 -3.35 43.26 25.65
N ALA A 113 -2.80 42.16 25.11
CA ALA A 113 -2.04 41.21 25.91
C ALA A 113 -0.79 41.84 26.54
N THR A 114 -0.06 42.68 25.80
CA THR A 114 1.14 43.34 26.31
C THR A 114 0.83 44.36 27.39
N LEU A 115 -0.25 45.14 27.27
CA LEU A 115 -0.72 46.02 28.35
C LEU A 115 -1.10 45.24 29.61
N TYR A 116 -1.78 44.10 29.46
CA TYR A 116 -2.14 43.26 30.59
C TYR A 116 -0.92 42.68 31.32
N LEU A 117 0.05 42.19 30.55
CA LEU A 117 1.27 41.56 31.03
C LEU A 117 2.26 42.57 31.62
N ALA A 118 2.28 43.81 31.13
CA ALA A 118 3.14 44.87 31.63
C ALA A 118 2.91 45.15 33.13
N ALA A 119 1.68 44.97 33.63
CA ALA A 119 1.36 45.09 35.05
C ALA A 119 2.05 44.03 35.92
N ASP A 120 2.45 42.90 35.32
CA ASP A 120 3.21 41.82 35.96
C ASP A 120 4.72 41.88 35.60
N GLY A 121 5.18 42.99 35.00
CA GLY A 121 6.57 43.17 34.59
C GLY A 121 6.98 42.35 33.36
N VAL A 122 6.01 41.77 32.64
CA VAL A 122 6.28 41.01 31.41
C VAL A 122 6.08 41.91 30.19
N ALA A 123 7.17 42.15 29.47
CA ALA A 123 7.18 42.91 28.21
C ALA A 123 7.69 42.04 27.06
N PRO A 124 7.29 42.31 25.81
CA PRO A 124 7.87 41.68 24.64
C PRO A 124 9.35 42.01 24.52
N GLN A 125 10.17 41.00 24.26
CA GLN A 125 11.62 41.11 24.11
C GLN A 125 12.07 40.34 22.88
N ARG A 126 13.28 40.64 22.39
CA ARG A 126 13.94 39.78 21.41
C ARG A 126 14.48 38.54 22.12
N ASP A 127 14.41 37.39 21.47
CA ASP A 127 15.02 36.18 22.01
C ASP A 127 16.55 36.34 22.14
N SER A 128 17.11 35.73 23.18
CA SER A 128 18.54 35.86 23.50
C SER A 128 19.46 35.10 22.56
N LEU A 129 18.98 33.98 22.01
CA LEU A 129 19.72 33.13 21.07
C LEU A 129 19.39 33.51 19.62
N GLU A 130 18.13 33.87 19.36
CA GLU A 130 17.65 34.24 18.02
C GLU A 130 16.98 35.63 18.04
N PRO A 131 17.75 36.73 17.92
CA PRO A 131 17.21 38.09 18.09
C PRO A 131 16.10 38.51 17.10
N SER A 132 15.87 37.74 16.03
CA SER A 132 14.77 37.88 15.09
C SER A 132 13.42 37.39 15.64
N LEU A 133 13.44 36.55 16.68
CA LEU A 133 12.24 35.97 17.28
C LEU A 133 11.70 36.81 18.43
N LEU A 134 10.37 36.77 18.58
CA LEU A 134 9.68 37.43 19.67
C LEU A 134 9.63 36.50 20.88
N ARG A 135 10.11 36.99 22.01
CA ARG A 135 9.97 36.36 23.31
C ARG A 135 8.99 37.12 24.18
N LEU A 136 8.02 36.41 24.75
CA LEU A 136 7.04 36.94 25.68
C LEU A 136 7.16 36.18 27.00
N GLY A 137 7.69 36.84 28.03
CA GLY A 137 8.01 36.22 29.31
C GLY A 137 9.04 35.08 29.14
N PRO A 138 8.74 33.85 29.61
CA PRO A 138 9.66 32.72 29.47
C PRO A 138 9.61 32.06 28.08
N THR A 139 8.65 32.41 27.23
CA THR A 139 8.34 31.65 26.02
C THR A 139 8.69 32.41 24.75
N THR A 140 9.39 31.75 23.84
CA THR A 140 9.66 32.25 22.49
C THR A 140 8.57 31.78 21.55
N ILE A 141 7.96 32.72 20.83
CA ILE A 141 6.94 32.44 19.82
C ILE A 141 7.69 32.27 18.50
N HIS A 142 7.51 31.15 17.82
CA HIS A 142 8.06 30.96 16.48
C HIS A 142 7.01 31.40 15.45
N PRO A 143 7.40 32.17 14.42
CA PRO A 143 6.48 32.50 13.35
C PRO A 143 6.15 31.24 12.54
N LEU A 144 4.93 31.18 12.01
CA LEU A 144 4.49 30.10 11.12
C LEU A 144 5.31 30.12 9.82
N GLU A 145 5.88 28.98 9.45
CA GLU A 145 6.54 28.76 8.17
C GLU A 145 5.58 28.20 7.10
N PRO A 146 5.88 28.36 5.80
CA PRO A 146 4.93 28.01 4.72
C PRO A 146 4.46 26.55 4.71
N ASN A 147 5.27 25.63 5.26
CA ASN A 147 5.03 24.19 5.27
C ASN A 147 4.80 23.61 6.67
N ASP A 148 4.57 24.47 7.68
CA ASP A 148 4.40 24.02 9.05
C ASP A 148 3.19 23.07 9.22
N GLY A 149 3.45 21.87 9.71
CA GLY A 149 2.42 20.88 10.05
C GLY A 149 1.62 20.43 8.83
N GLY A 150 0.36 20.86 8.72
CA GLY A 150 -0.52 20.51 7.60
C GLY A 150 -0.53 21.51 6.44
N TYR A 151 0.19 22.62 6.55
CA TYR A 151 0.23 23.66 5.51
C TYR A 151 1.21 23.28 4.40
N VAL A 152 0.92 23.74 3.17
CA VAL A 152 1.80 23.57 2.01
C VAL A 152 1.83 24.88 1.23
N GLY A 153 2.95 25.59 1.29
CA GLY A 153 3.14 26.87 0.59
C GLY A 153 2.13 27.96 0.98
N VAL A 154 1.71 28.01 2.24
CA VAL A 154 0.72 29.01 2.69
C VAL A 154 1.34 30.42 2.78
N ASP A 155 0.53 31.47 2.60
CA ASP A 155 0.98 32.85 2.81
C ASP A 155 1.28 33.09 4.30
N THR A 156 2.56 33.27 4.60
CA THR A 156 3.09 33.55 5.94
C THR A 156 3.58 35.00 6.10
N ARG A 157 3.11 35.93 5.26
CA ARG A 157 3.43 37.36 5.45
C ARG A 157 2.93 37.87 6.80
N GLY A 158 3.74 38.75 7.41
CA GLY A 158 3.55 39.16 8.80
C GLY A 158 3.96 38.07 9.78
N TYR A 159 3.95 38.39 11.06
CA TYR A 159 4.32 37.43 12.10
C TYR A 159 3.10 36.63 12.52
N GLN A 160 2.89 35.51 11.83
CA GLN A 160 1.75 34.62 12.05
C GLN A 160 2.08 33.53 13.07
N PHE A 161 1.09 33.08 13.83
CA PHE A 161 1.23 31.94 14.74
C PHE A 161 -0.08 31.15 14.84
N LEU A 162 0.01 29.88 15.28
CA LEU A 162 -1.15 29.02 15.44
C LEU A 162 -1.98 29.42 16.66
N LEU A 163 -3.29 29.59 16.43
CA LEU A 163 -4.23 29.89 17.48
C LEU A 163 -4.67 28.64 18.22
N ASP A 164 -4.76 28.76 19.53
CA ASP A 164 -5.58 27.88 20.34
C ASP A 164 -6.93 28.57 20.58
N PHE A 165 -8.00 27.78 20.66
CA PHE A 165 -9.34 28.26 20.99
C PHE A 165 -9.77 27.69 22.33
N GLN A 166 -8.89 27.76 23.33
CA GLN A 166 -9.18 27.20 24.65
C GLN A 166 -10.48 27.79 25.23
N GLY A 167 -11.37 26.90 25.67
CA GLY A 167 -12.71 27.26 26.17
C GLY A 167 -13.81 27.31 25.11
N GLY A 168 -13.47 27.31 23.82
CA GLY A 168 -14.41 27.26 22.71
C GLY A 168 -15.47 28.39 22.73
N TYR A 169 -16.66 28.08 22.23
CA TYR A 169 -17.80 29.02 22.21
C TYR A 169 -18.28 29.31 23.64
N GLY A 170 -18.17 30.56 24.08
CA GLY A 170 -18.54 30.99 25.44
C GLY A 170 -17.38 31.08 26.44
N ALA A 171 -16.12 31.06 25.97
CA ALA A 171 -14.95 31.20 26.83
C ALA A 171 -14.90 32.52 27.64
N PHE A 172 -15.63 33.55 27.20
CA PHE A 172 -15.58 34.89 27.77
C PHE A 172 -16.94 35.34 28.27
N ALA A 173 -16.98 35.91 29.48
CA ALA A 173 -18.17 36.54 30.02
C ALA A 173 -18.51 37.81 29.21
N SER A 174 -19.79 37.99 28.91
CA SER A 174 -20.29 39.17 28.17
C SER A 174 -21.30 39.94 29.02
N VAL A 175 -21.29 41.26 28.85
CA VAL A 175 -22.20 42.18 29.54
C VAL A 175 -22.75 43.16 28.50
N SER A 176 -24.05 43.45 28.58
CA SER A 176 -24.64 44.41 27.65
C SER A 176 -24.16 45.84 27.93
N LEU A 177 -23.99 46.64 26.88
CA LEU A 177 -23.63 48.06 27.03
C LEU A 177 -24.66 48.81 27.89
N THR A 178 -25.94 48.45 27.79
CA THR A 178 -27.02 49.03 28.60
C THR A 178 -26.82 48.76 30.09
N ASP A 179 -26.43 47.53 30.46
CA ASP A 179 -26.19 47.17 31.86
C ASP A 179 -24.94 47.83 32.42
N LEU A 180 -23.88 47.93 31.60
CA LEU A 180 -22.66 48.67 31.94
C LEU A 180 -22.97 50.14 32.27
N LEU A 181 -23.70 50.83 31.39
CA LEU A 181 -24.03 52.25 31.58
C LEU A 181 -25.04 52.47 32.72
N ALA A 182 -25.94 51.52 32.96
CA ALA A 182 -26.86 51.54 34.09
C ALA A 182 -26.19 51.17 35.43
N GLY A 183 -24.91 50.77 35.43
CA GLY A 183 -24.20 50.32 36.63
C GLY A 183 -24.67 48.96 37.17
N ARG A 184 -25.37 48.16 36.36
CA ARG A 184 -25.91 46.84 36.71
C ARG A 184 -24.90 45.73 36.39
N ILE A 185 -23.70 45.83 36.95
CA ILE A 185 -22.61 44.90 36.70
C ILE A 185 -21.89 44.54 38.01
N ASP A 186 -21.36 43.32 38.09
CA ASP A 186 -20.42 42.96 39.15
C ASP A 186 -19.04 43.58 38.82
N PRO A 187 -18.48 44.48 39.65
CA PRO A 187 -17.14 45.04 39.42
C PRO A 187 -16.03 43.98 39.25
N GLY A 188 -16.22 42.77 39.78
CA GLY A 188 -15.29 41.65 39.65
C GLY A 188 -15.05 41.19 38.21
N VAL A 189 -15.99 41.45 37.29
CA VAL A 189 -15.83 41.09 35.86
C VAL A 189 -14.93 42.07 35.09
N ILE A 190 -14.65 43.25 35.66
CA ILE A 190 -13.81 44.29 35.04
C ILE A 190 -12.44 44.41 35.73
N ARG A 191 -12.42 44.38 37.07
CA ARG A 191 -11.22 44.64 37.86
C ARG A 191 -10.10 43.67 37.49
N ASN A 192 -8.92 44.20 37.17
CA ASN A 192 -7.74 43.43 36.76
C ASN A 192 -7.96 42.51 35.54
N ARG A 193 -8.94 42.82 34.68
CA ARG A 193 -9.22 42.10 33.42
C ARG A 193 -8.91 42.96 32.20
N ILE A 194 -8.87 42.32 31.03
CA ILE A 194 -9.05 43.01 29.75
C ILE A 194 -10.55 43.10 29.50
N VAL A 195 -11.04 44.29 29.16
CA VAL A 195 -12.44 44.48 28.76
C VAL A 195 -12.48 44.88 27.30
N LEU A 196 -13.16 44.08 26.49
CA LEU A 196 -13.40 44.37 25.08
C LEU A 196 -14.79 44.96 24.89
N ILE A 197 -14.86 46.09 24.19
CA ILE A 197 -16.09 46.78 23.81
C ILE A 197 -16.21 46.66 22.28
N GLY A 198 -17.26 46.02 21.81
CA GLY A 198 -17.51 45.85 20.38
C GLY A 198 -18.94 45.39 20.10
N VAL A 199 -19.21 45.01 18.86
CA VAL A 199 -20.56 44.64 18.41
C VAL A 199 -20.65 43.15 18.14
N THR A 200 -21.68 42.52 18.69
CA THR A 200 -21.97 41.08 18.51
C THR A 200 -23.30 40.83 17.80
N ALA A 201 -23.94 41.86 17.26
CA ALA A 201 -25.25 41.75 16.61
C ALA A 201 -25.14 41.07 15.23
N GLU A 202 -26.01 40.10 14.95
CA GLU A 202 -26.03 39.30 13.70
C GLU A 202 -26.08 40.13 12.40
N GLY A 203 -26.60 41.36 12.46
CA GLY A 203 -26.65 42.28 11.32
C GLY A 203 -25.32 42.93 10.92
N VAL A 204 -24.28 42.79 11.75
CA VAL A 204 -22.91 43.26 11.46
C VAL A 204 -22.09 42.03 11.07
N LYS A 205 -21.64 41.98 9.80
CA LYS A 205 -20.94 40.82 9.20
C LYS A 205 -19.52 40.64 9.78
N ASP A 206 -19.41 40.24 11.03
CA ASP A 206 -18.14 40.04 11.73
C ASP A 206 -18.09 38.68 12.45
N PHE A 207 -18.33 37.62 11.68
CA PHE A 207 -18.49 36.25 12.16
C PHE A 207 -17.57 35.30 11.40
N PHE A 208 -16.83 34.47 12.13
CA PHE A 208 -15.81 33.57 11.60
C PHE A 208 -16.04 32.13 12.05
N TYR A 209 -15.67 31.17 11.19
CA TYR A 209 -15.58 29.76 11.57
C TYR A 209 -14.27 29.48 12.29
N THR A 210 -14.31 28.59 13.28
CA THR A 210 -13.13 28.12 14.02
C THR A 210 -13.10 26.59 14.00
N PRO A 211 -12.00 25.93 14.40
CA PRO A 211 -11.97 24.47 14.52
C PRO A 211 -13.05 23.87 15.44
N TYR A 212 -13.70 24.68 16.29
CA TYR A 212 -14.82 24.27 17.14
C TYR A 212 -16.21 24.44 16.49
N SER A 213 -16.30 25.03 15.30
CA SER A 213 -17.54 25.14 14.54
C SER A 213 -17.95 23.74 14.03
N ARG A 214 -18.96 23.12 14.67
CA ARG A 214 -19.37 21.72 14.44
C ARG A 214 -20.01 21.44 13.07
N SER A 215 -20.56 22.47 12.41
CA SER A 215 -21.20 22.37 11.09
C SER A 215 -21.20 23.74 10.40
N PHE A 216 -20.97 23.77 9.08
CA PHE A 216 -21.13 24.98 8.26
C PHE A 216 -22.60 25.44 8.14
N ALA A 217 -23.54 24.65 8.66
CA ALA A 217 -24.97 24.96 8.69
C ALA A 217 -25.46 25.55 10.03
N ASP A 218 -24.65 25.50 11.10
CA ASP A 218 -25.05 25.97 12.43
C ASP A 218 -24.60 27.41 12.70
N ALA A 219 -25.45 28.15 13.42
CA ALA A 219 -25.23 29.53 13.90
C ALA A 219 -24.07 29.70 14.91
N GLN A 220 -23.18 28.71 15.07
CA GLN A 220 -22.04 28.73 15.98
C GLN A 220 -20.83 29.43 15.34
N HIS A 221 -21.02 30.71 15.02
CA HIS A 221 -19.95 31.57 14.55
C HIS A 221 -19.27 32.26 15.73
N THR A 222 -17.96 32.44 15.64
CA THR A 222 -17.20 33.26 16.61
C THR A 222 -17.18 34.70 16.10
N SER A 223 -17.67 35.65 16.91
CA SER A 223 -17.59 37.08 16.57
C SER A 223 -16.14 37.56 16.53
N GLY A 224 -15.80 38.54 15.69
CA GLY A 224 -14.44 39.09 15.58
C GLY A 224 -13.86 39.54 16.94
N ILE A 225 -14.67 40.19 17.78
CA ILE A 225 -14.26 40.56 19.14
C ILE A 225 -13.86 39.35 20.02
N ALA A 226 -14.57 38.23 19.89
CA ALA A 226 -14.28 37.01 20.64
C ALA A 226 -13.01 36.32 20.12
N LEU A 227 -12.74 36.43 18.82
CA LEU A 227 -11.48 35.96 18.25
C LEU A 227 -10.29 36.78 18.78
N HIS A 228 -10.40 38.11 18.84
CA HIS A 228 -9.38 38.96 19.45
C HIS A 228 -9.21 38.68 20.95
N ALA A 229 -10.29 38.32 21.65
CA ALA A 229 -10.23 37.83 23.02
C ALA A 229 -9.43 36.52 23.15
N HIS A 230 -9.63 35.56 22.24
CA HIS A 230 -8.84 34.32 22.19
C HIS A 230 -7.36 34.61 21.93
N ILE A 231 -7.04 35.47 20.96
CA ILE A 231 -5.66 35.89 20.65
C ILE A 231 -5.00 36.50 21.89
N ALA A 232 -5.64 37.49 22.52
CA ALA A 232 -5.10 38.13 23.72
C ALA A 232 -4.96 37.14 24.89
N SER A 233 -5.96 36.27 25.11
CA SER A 233 -5.94 35.26 26.16
C SER A 233 -4.79 34.26 25.97
N GLN A 234 -4.59 33.74 24.77
CA GLN A 234 -3.49 32.84 24.44
C GLN A 234 -2.14 33.52 24.68
N LEU A 235 -1.96 34.75 24.21
CA LEU A 235 -0.71 35.50 24.40
C LEU A 235 -0.40 35.78 25.87
N ILE A 236 -1.42 36.07 26.69
CA ILE A 236 -1.24 36.20 28.15
C ILE A 236 -0.77 34.87 28.74
N ARG A 237 -1.41 33.75 28.38
CA ARG A 237 -0.99 32.43 28.88
C ARG A 237 0.44 32.08 28.43
N ILE A 238 0.83 32.43 27.21
CA ILE A 238 2.21 32.28 26.72
C ILE A 238 3.17 33.14 27.54
N GLY A 239 2.83 34.42 27.75
CA GLY A 239 3.65 35.39 28.49
C GLY A 239 3.83 35.04 29.96
N LEU A 240 2.86 34.37 30.57
CA LEU A 240 2.93 33.85 31.93
C LEU A 240 3.60 32.46 32.01
N GLY A 241 3.98 31.86 30.88
CA GLY A 241 4.55 30.51 30.83
C GLY A 241 3.56 29.38 31.13
N ALA A 242 2.26 29.66 31.07
CA ALA A 242 1.21 28.68 31.34
C ALA A 242 0.98 27.71 30.17
N VAL A 243 1.27 28.15 28.94
CA VAL A 243 1.18 27.32 27.73
C VAL A 243 2.36 27.64 26.81
N SER A 244 2.76 26.66 25.99
CA SER A 244 3.65 26.88 24.86
C SER A 244 2.86 26.81 23.55
N PRO A 245 3.21 27.61 22.52
CA PRO A 245 2.65 27.46 21.20
C PRO A 245 2.84 26.04 20.66
N MET A 246 1.93 25.61 19.79
CA MET A 246 2.05 24.34 19.09
C MET A 246 3.31 24.34 18.23
N LYS A 247 4.06 23.24 18.29
CA LYS A 247 5.33 23.04 17.60
C LYS A 247 5.16 22.12 16.42
N THR A 248 5.92 22.37 15.37
CA THR A 248 6.03 21.57 14.16
C THR A 248 7.45 21.02 14.03
N LEU A 249 7.62 20.02 13.17
CA LEU A 249 8.94 19.55 12.80
C LEU A 249 9.47 20.41 11.65
N PRO A 250 10.75 20.83 11.67
CA PRO A 250 11.39 21.37 10.48
C PRO A 250 11.36 20.37 9.32
N ASP A 251 11.34 20.86 8.08
CA ASP A 251 11.22 20.05 6.85
C ASP A 251 12.13 18.81 6.81
N TRP A 252 13.39 18.94 7.27
CA TRP A 252 14.34 17.82 7.26
C TRP A 252 14.00 16.74 8.32
N GLN A 253 13.41 17.14 9.45
CA GLN A 253 12.94 16.22 10.48
C GLN A 253 11.68 15.50 10.01
N GLU A 254 10.77 16.19 9.31
CA GLU A 254 9.62 15.55 8.66
C GLU A 254 10.03 14.55 7.59
N ALA A 255 11.03 14.89 6.77
CA ALA A 255 11.59 13.96 5.79
C ALA A 255 12.20 12.72 6.46
N THR A 256 12.94 12.91 7.55
CA THR A 256 13.55 11.82 8.32
C THR A 256 12.49 10.94 8.98
N TRP A 257 11.45 11.54 9.56
CA TRP A 257 10.30 10.84 10.13
C TRP A 257 9.59 9.99 9.07
N THR A 258 9.31 10.57 7.90
CA THR A 258 8.68 9.88 6.77
C THR A 258 9.55 8.73 6.25
N ALA A 259 10.86 8.93 6.16
CA ALA A 259 11.81 7.90 5.73
C ALA A 259 11.92 6.75 6.74
N ALA A 260 11.87 7.04 8.04
CA ALA A 260 11.91 6.03 9.10
C ALA A 260 10.68 5.08 8.99
N TRP A 261 9.48 5.64 8.81
CA TRP A 261 8.27 4.84 8.60
C TRP A 261 8.31 4.06 7.28
N ALA A 262 8.86 4.64 6.20
CA ALA A 262 9.06 3.91 4.95
C ALA A 262 9.99 2.69 5.13
N ALA A 263 11.09 2.85 5.86
CA ALA A 263 12.04 1.76 6.13
C ALA A 263 11.41 0.66 6.98
N LEU A 264 10.66 1.01 8.02
CA LEU A 264 9.98 0.05 8.88
C LEU A 264 8.87 -0.70 8.12
N GLY A 265 8.11 -0.02 7.26
CA GLY A 265 7.07 -0.64 6.43
C GLY A 265 7.66 -1.67 5.46
N GLY A 266 8.74 -1.32 4.77
CA GLY A 266 9.51 -2.25 3.95
C GLY A 266 10.05 -3.44 4.75
N GLY A 267 10.59 -3.19 5.95
CA GLY A 267 11.07 -4.23 6.86
C GLY A 267 10.01 -5.26 7.24
N ILE A 268 8.77 -4.82 7.50
CA ILE A 268 7.64 -5.74 7.72
C ILE A 268 7.31 -6.54 6.47
N GLY A 269 7.30 -5.89 5.29
CA GLY A 269 7.06 -6.57 4.03
C GLY A 269 8.05 -7.71 3.76
N PHE A 270 9.34 -7.53 4.11
CA PHE A 270 10.36 -8.58 3.99
C PHE A 270 10.28 -9.66 5.08
N ALA A 271 9.94 -9.29 6.32
CA ALA A 271 9.91 -10.22 7.45
C ALA A 271 8.64 -11.09 7.49
N ALA A 272 7.53 -10.61 6.92
CA ALA A 272 6.25 -11.28 6.99
C ALA A 272 6.19 -12.49 6.04
N ARG A 273 6.27 -13.70 6.61
CA ARG A 273 6.13 -14.97 5.85
C ARG A 273 4.71 -15.53 5.79
N SER A 274 3.72 -14.78 6.26
CA SER A 274 2.31 -15.18 6.15
C SER A 274 1.40 -13.97 5.98
N PRO A 275 0.28 -14.09 5.24
CA PRO A 275 -0.66 -13.00 5.03
C PRO A 275 -1.21 -12.40 6.33
N GLY A 276 -1.47 -13.25 7.34
CA GLY A 276 -1.96 -12.80 8.64
C GLY A 276 -0.94 -11.95 9.40
N ARG A 277 0.34 -12.35 9.41
CA ARG A 277 1.42 -11.57 10.06
C ARG A 277 1.67 -10.26 9.32
N PHE A 278 1.57 -10.26 8.00
CA PHE A 278 1.64 -9.05 7.19
C PHE A 278 0.51 -8.09 7.55
N ALA A 279 -0.74 -8.55 7.54
CA ALA A 279 -1.90 -7.72 7.86
C ALA A 279 -1.82 -7.14 9.29
N LEU A 280 -1.42 -7.96 10.26
CA LEU A 280 -1.21 -7.53 11.65
C LEU A 280 -0.06 -6.52 11.77
N GLY A 281 1.05 -6.74 11.07
CA GLY A 281 2.19 -5.83 11.07
C GLY A 281 1.85 -4.47 10.47
N VAL A 282 1.23 -4.46 9.28
CA VAL A 282 0.83 -3.23 8.59
C VAL A 282 -0.24 -2.47 9.40
N GLY A 283 -1.28 -3.16 9.86
CA GLY A 283 -2.34 -2.56 10.68
C GLY A 283 -1.82 -2.04 12.02
N GLY A 284 -0.99 -2.83 12.70
CA GLY A 284 -0.36 -2.45 13.96
C GLY A 284 0.54 -1.22 13.82
N GLY A 285 1.30 -1.11 12.72
CA GLY A 285 2.11 0.07 12.42
C GLY A 285 1.28 1.33 12.21
N LEU A 286 0.17 1.26 11.46
CA LEU A 286 -0.73 2.41 11.30
C LEU A 286 -1.36 2.86 12.62
N VAL A 287 -1.77 1.91 13.47
CA VAL A 287 -2.28 2.22 14.81
C VAL A 287 -1.19 2.87 15.66
N ALA A 288 0.03 2.34 15.64
CA ALA A 288 1.15 2.89 16.39
C ALA A 288 1.47 4.33 15.94
N LEU A 289 1.53 4.58 14.62
CA LEU A 289 1.71 5.92 14.06
C LEU A 289 0.61 6.88 14.54
N GLY A 290 -0.66 6.49 14.42
CA GLY A 290 -1.78 7.32 14.87
C GLY A 290 -1.77 7.61 16.37
N VAL A 291 -1.35 6.64 17.19
CA VAL A 291 -1.20 6.83 18.65
C VAL A 291 -0.05 7.80 18.95
N ILE A 292 1.09 7.66 18.27
CA ILE A 292 2.24 8.56 18.44
C ILE A 292 1.85 9.99 18.08
N ASP A 293 1.23 10.19 16.94
CA ASP A 293 0.80 11.52 16.47
C ASP A 293 -0.25 12.13 17.40
N PHE A 294 -1.20 11.33 17.91
CA PHE A 294 -2.20 11.80 18.87
C PHE A 294 -1.56 12.23 20.20
N VAL A 295 -0.65 11.42 20.75
CA VAL A 295 0.05 11.74 22.00
C VAL A 295 0.93 12.97 21.82
N ALA A 296 1.64 13.07 20.69
CA ALA A 296 2.43 14.24 20.33
C ALA A 296 1.56 15.50 20.25
N PHE A 297 0.39 15.40 19.60
CA PHE A 297 -0.55 16.52 19.46
C PHE A 297 -1.06 17.03 20.81
N VAL A 298 -1.45 16.13 21.71
CA VAL A 298 -1.85 16.50 23.09
C VAL A 298 -0.68 17.12 23.87
N ALA A 299 0.55 16.71 23.59
CA ALA A 299 1.77 17.30 24.13
C ALA A 299 2.21 18.61 23.44
N GLY A 300 1.43 19.12 22.48
CA GLY A 300 1.69 20.38 21.77
C GLY A 300 2.57 20.25 20.52
N TRP A 301 2.69 19.05 19.95
CA TRP A 301 3.44 18.78 18.72
C TRP A 301 2.52 18.34 17.58
N TRP A 302 2.52 19.07 16.48
CA TRP A 302 1.78 18.71 15.27
C TRP A 302 2.70 17.96 14.29
N LEU A 303 2.65 16.63 14.34
CA LEU A 303 3.43 15.76 13.45
C LEU A 303 2.67 15.46 12.14
N PRO A 304 3.38 15.23 11.02
CA PRO A 304 2.75 14.85 9.77
C PRO A 304 2.32 13.37 9.79
N LEU A 305 1.02 13.12 9.66
CA LEU A 305 0.43 11.77 9.67
C LEU A 305 0.39 11.12 8.28
N VAL A 306 -0.02 11.89 7.28
CA VAL A 306 -0.37 11.34 5.95
C VAL A 306 0.85 10.84 5.18
N PRO A 307 1.96 11.61 5.05
CA PRO A 307 3.12 11.12 4.30
C PRO A 307 3.73 9.83 4.89
N PRO A 308 4.00 9.72 6.21
CA PRO A 308 4.51 8.48 6.81
C PRO A 308 3.57 7.29 6.67
N ALA A 309 2.26 7.49 6.81
CA ALA A 309 1.27 6.41 6.62
C ALA A 309 1.27 5.91 5.16
N ALA A 310 1.34 6.83 4.19
CA ALA A 310 1.39 6.48 2.78
C ALA A 310 2.69 5.74 2.42
N THR A 311 3.85 6.24 2.86
CA THR A 311 5.14 5.58 2.59
C THR A 311 5.26 4.25 3.29
N TRP A 312 4.73 4.09 4.50
CA TRP A 312 4.61 2.81 5.20
C TRP A 312 3.83 1.77 4.37
N LEU A 313 2.65 2.15 3.86
CA LEU A 313 1.81 1.24 3.08
C LEU A 313 2.45 0.87 1.75
N VAL A 314 2.96 1.87 1.01
CA VAL A 314 3.60 1.66 -0.30
C VAL A 314 4.86 0.81 -0.16
N SER A 315 5.73 1.10 0.82
CA SER A 315 6.95 0.33 1.04
C SER A 315 6.66 -1.12 1.42
N ALA A 316 5.69 -1.37 2.31
CA ALA A 316 5.25 -2.72 2.67
C ALA A 316 4.70 -3.48 1.46
N ALA A 317 3.87 -2.82 0.63
CA ALA A 317 3.29 -3.40 -0.57
C ALA A 317 4.34 -3.73 -1.65
N VAL A 318 5.30 -2.84 -1.88
CA VAL A 318 6.40 -3.07 -2.83
C VAL A 318 7.29 -4.22 -2.35
N ALA A 319 7.64 -4.26 -1.06
CA ALA A 319 8.46 -5.32 -0.49
C ALA A 319 7.79 -6.70 -0.62
N ILE A 320 6.50 -6.82 -0.28
CA ILE A 320 5.79 -8.11 -0.42
C ILE A 320 5.62 -8.53 -1.89
N ALA A 321 5.38 -7.57 -2.80
CA ALA A 321 5.30 -7.86 -4.23
C ALA A 321 6.65 -8.38 -4.76
N TYR A 322 7.76 -7.76 -4.35
CA TYR A 322 9.11 -8.18 -4.71
C TYR A 322 9.43 -9.59 -4.19
N VAL A 323 9.15 -9.88 -2.92
CA VAL A 323 9.36 -11.22 -2.34
C VAL A 323 8.51 -12.27 -3.06
N SER A 324 7.23 -11.97 -3.30
CA SER A 324 6.30 -12.88 -4.00
C SER A 324 6.73 -13.16 -5.44
N TYR A 325 7.26 -12.14 -6.12
CA TYR A 325 7.81 -12.28 -7.47
C TYR A 325 9.04 -13.21 -7.47
N GLN A 326 9.98 -12.99 -6.55
CA GLN A 326 11.16 -13.86 -6.42
C GLN A 326 10.78 -15.32 -6.14
N GLU A 327 9.87 -15.56 -5.20
CA GLU A 327 9.38 -16.91 -4.91
C GLU A 327 8.73 -17.56 -6.15
N SER A 328 8.04 -16.78 -6.98
CA SER A 328 7.39 -17.28 -8.19
C SER A 328 8.42 -17.66 -9.27
N VAL A 329 9.46 -16.84 -9.44
CA VAL A 329 10.56 -17.11 -10.38
C VAL A 329 11.37 -18.34 -9.95
N GLU A 330 11.72 -18.45 -8.66
CA GLU A 330 12.44 -19.61 -8.12
C GLU A 330 11.61 -20.90 -8.29
N ARG A 331 10.31 -20.85 -8.01
CA ARG A 331 9.40 -21.99 -8.23
C ARG A 331 9.36 -22.40 -9.70
N ALA A 332 9.24 -21.44 -10.63
CA ALA A 332 9.23 -21.72 -12.05
C ALA A 332 10.55 -22.38 -12.52
N ALA A 333 11.70 -21.89 -12.03
CA ALA A 333 13.01 -22.46 -12.34
C ALA A 333 13.15 -23.90 -11.82
N LEU A 334 12.71 -24.17 -10.58
CA LEU A 334 12.68 -25.52 -10.04
C LEU A 334 11.80 -26.45 -10.87
N MET A 335 10.62 -26.00 -11.29
CA MET A 335 9.72 -26.80 -12.14
C MET A 335 10.35 -27.12 -13.50
N GLN A 336 11.08 -26.18 -14.10
CA GLN A 336 11.78 -26.41 -15.37
C GLN A 336 12.90 -27.45 -15.26
N LEU A 337 13.52 -27.60 -14.09
CA LEU A 337 14.52 -28.66 -13.83
C LEU A 337 13.86 -30.04 -13.65
N PHE A 338 12.68 -30.09 -13.02
CA PHE A 338 11.90 -31.32 -12.89
C PHE A 338 11.39 -31.83 -14.24
N SER A 339 10.90 -30.95 -15.12
CA SER A 339 10.38 -31.34 -16.44
C SER A 339 11.45 -31.85 -17.42
N ARG A 340 12.73 -31.56 -17.19
CA ARG A 340 13.83 -32.09 -18.01
C ARG A 340 14.12 -33.58 -17.77
N HIS A 341 13.58 -34.17 -16.70
CA HIS A 341 13.87 -35.55 -16.29
C HIS A 341 12.64 -36.46 -16.28
N VAL A 342 11.50 -35.97 -16.76
CA VAL A 342 10.21 -36.65 -16.80
C VAL A 342 9.57 -36.33 -18.14
N SER A 343 8.96 -37.30 -18.84
CA SER A 343 8.25 -37.03 -20.11
C SER A 343 7.18 -35.96 -19.91
N ARG A 344 6.90 -35.17 -20.96
CA ARG A 344 6.02 -34.00 -20.87
C ARG A 344 4.64 -34.35 -20.31
N GLU A 345 4.12 -35.50 -20.69
CA GLU A 345 2.81 -36.02 -20.31
C GLU A 345 2.78 -36.41 -18.83
N VAL A 346 3.87 -36.97 -18.30
CA VAL A 346 3.99 -37.32 -16.88
C VAL A 346 4.20 -36.05 -16.03
N ALA A 347 4.95 -35.06 -16.54
CA ALA A 347 5.12 -33.78 -15.86
C ALA A 347 3.79 -32.99 -15.76
N GLU A 348 2.99 -32.97 -16.83
CA GLU A 348 1.68 -32.31 -16.86
C GLU A 348 0.65 -33.02 -15.95
N ALA A 349 0.64 -34.36 -15.93
CA ALA A 349 -0.23 -35.14 -15.06
C ALA A 349 0.14 -34.98 -13.57
N ILE A 350 1.43 -35.03 -13.22
CA ILE A 350 1.90 -34.77 -11.85
C ILE A 350 1.56 -33.33 -11.42
N TRP A 351 1.60 -32.36 -12.33
CA TRP A 351 1.24 -30.97 -12.03
C TRP A 351 -0.26 -30.81 -11.70
N ARG A 352 -1.13 -31.43 -12.49
CA ARG A 352 -2.59 -31.36 -12.30
C ARG A 352 -3.01 -31.92 -10.94
N ASP A 353 -2.41 -33.03 -10.52
CA ASP A 353 -2.80 -33.79 -9.34
C ASP A 353 -1.71 -33.80 -8.24
N ARG A 354 -0.93 -32.71 -8.15
CA ARG A 354 0.30 -32.58 -7.33
C ARG A 354 0.18 -33.04 -5.88
N GLU A 355 -0.99 -32.88 -5.25
CA GLU A 355 -1.23 -33.24 -3.85
C GLU A 355 -1.44 -34.75 -3.65
N GLN A 356 -1.86 -35.47 -4.69
CA GLN A 356 -1.98 -36.93 -4.67
C GLN A 356 -0.68 -37.62 -5.08
N PHE A 357 0.10 -36.98 -5.97
CA PHE A 357 1.31 -37.58 -6.53
C PHE A 357 2.58 -37.30 -5.74
N LEU A 358 2.67 -36.25 -4.91
CA LEU A 358 3.93 -35.87 -4.23
C LEU A 358 3.86 -36.10 -2.71
N ASP A 359 4.88 -36.80 -2.17
CA ASP A 359 5.16 -36.91 -0.73
C ASP A 359 6.57 -36.40 -0.45
N GLY A 360 6.68 -35.29 0.30
CA GLY A 360 7.97 -34.65 0.57
C GLY A 360 8.76 -34.23 -0.68
N GLY A 361 8.09 -33.94 -1.80
CA GLY A 361 8.71 -33.57 -3.07
C GLY A 361 9.17 -34.75 -3.94
N ARG A 362 8.77 -35.99 -3.62
CA ARG A 362 9.01 -37.18 -4.46
C ARG A 362 7.68 -37.78 -4.93
N PRO A 363 7.60 -38.28 -6.19
CA PRO A 363 6.45 -39.04 -6.65
C PRO A 363 6.19 -40.27 -5.77
N ARG A 364 4.98 -40.39 -5.21
CA ARG A 364 4.55 -41.56 -4.43
C ARG A 364 4.57 -42.81 -5.32
N SER A 365 5.03 -43.93 -4.75
CA SER A 365 4.85 -45.24 -5.38
C SER A 365 3.36 -45.61 -5.35
N GLN A 366 2.77 -45.83 -6.50
CA GLN A 366 1.35 -46.19 -6.63
C GLN A 366 1.22 -47.52 -7.38
N ARG A 367 0.33 -48.39 -6.92
CA ARG A 367 -0.04 -49.60 -7.64
C ARG A 367 -1.07 -49.23 -8.71
N LEU A 368 -0.74 -49.47 -9.97
CA LEU A 368 -1.56 -49.16 -11.14
C LEU A 368 -1.78 -50.44 -11.96
N THR A 369 -2.75 -50.42 -12.87
CA THR A 369 -2.83 -51.38 -13.97
C THR A 369 -2.30 -50.68 -15.21
N ALA A 370 -1.31 -51.27 -15.88
CA ALA A 370 -0.72 -50.71 -17.08
C ALA A 370 -0.65 -51.77 -18.18
N THR A 371 -0.73 -51.33 -19.43
CA THR A 371 -0.36 -52.14 -20.59
C THR A 371 1.06 -51.77 -20.99
N VAL A 372 1.96 -52.74 -20.89
CA VAL A 372 3.38 -52.59 -21.19
C VAL A 372 3.65 -53.13 -22.58
N LEU A 373 4.25 -52.31 -23.43
CA LEU A 373 4.70 -52.67 -24.78
C LEU A 373 6.23 -52.62 -24.81
N PHE A 374 6.86 -53.72 -25.22
CA PHE A 374 8.28 -53.79 -25.53
C PHE A 374 8.47 -54.02 -27.02
N THR A 375 9.38 -53.28 -27.64
CA THR A 375 9.88 -53.55 -28.99
C THR A 375 11.36 -53.91 -28.95
N ASP A 376 11.84 -54.69 -29.92
CA ASP A 376 13.25 -54.99 -30.14
C ASP A 376 13.50 -55.22 -31.64
N LEU A 377 14.64 -54.76 -32.17
CA LEU A 377 14.98 -55.01 -33.58
C LEU A 377 15.61 -56.39 -33.74
N VAL A 378 15.16 -57.13 -34.76
CA VAL A 378 15.73 -58.44 -35.06
C VAL A 378 17.07 -58.23 -35.78
N GLY A 379 18.13 -58.85 -35.25
CA GLY A 379 19.45 -58.84 -35.89
C GLY A 379 20.20 -57.51 -35.77
N PHE A 380 19.82 -56.61 -34.84
CA PHE A 380 20.49 -55.33 -34.62
C PHE A 380 22.01 -55.45 -34.51
N THR A 381 22.51 -56.42 -33.74
CA THR A 381 23.96 -56.68 -33.60
C THR A 381 24.61 -56.94 -34.96
N SER A 382 24.02 -57.79 -35.79
CA SER A 382 24.53 -58.06 -37.14
C SER A 382 24.47 -56.81 -38.02
N THR A 383 23.38 -56.04 -37.97
CA THR A 383 23.26 -54.77 -38.71
C THR A 383 24.33 -53.75 -38.28
N SER A 384 24.65 -53.68 -36.98
CA SER A 384 25.66 -52.77 -36.43
C SER A 384 27.09 -53.06 -36.87
N GLU A 385 27.37 -54.28 -37.33
CA GLU A 385 28.68 -54.68 -37.86
C GLU A 385 28.90 -54.25 -39.32
N HIS A 386 27.82 -53.95 -40.06
CA HIS A 386 27.86 -53.66 -41.50
C HIS A 386 27.70 -52.16 -41.83
N LEU A 387 27.26 -51.34 -40.87
CA LEU A 387 27.13 -49.90 -41.02
C LEU A 387 28.34 -49.18 -40.38
N SER A 388 28.71 -48.00 -40.90
CA SER A 388 29.64 -47.15 -40.16
C SER A 388 28.99 -46.64 -38.86
N PRO A 389 29.77 -46.27 -37.82
CA PRO A 389 29.20 -45.80 -36.55
C PRO A 389 28.25 -44.60 -36.70
N GLN A 390 28.51 -43.70 -37.64
CA GLN A 390 27.63 -42.55 -37.89
C GLN A 390 26.33 -42.98 -38.56
N GLU A 391 26.39 -43.83 -39.58
CA GLU A 391 25.21 -44.36 -40.27
C GLU A 391 24.33 -45.21 -39.34
N LEU A 392 24.95 -45.99 -38.44
CA LEU A 392 24.23 -46.76 -37.42
C LEU A 392 23.44 -45.85 -36.47
N VAL A 393 24.05 -44.75 -36.03
CA VAL A 393 23.40 -43.76 -35.14
C VAL A 393 22.26 -43.07 -35.87
N ASP A 394 22.46 -42.65 -37.11
CA ASP A 394 21.42 -41.97 -37.90
C ASP A 394 20.25 -42.91 -38.23
N TRP A 395 20.54 -44.17 -38.58
CA TRP A 395 19.54 -45.21 -38.81
C TRP A 395 18.74 -45.53 -37.53
N LEU A 396 19.43 -45.69 -36.39
CA LEU A 396 18.79 -45.95 -35.11
C LEU A 396 17.93 -44.76 -34.64
N ASN A 397 18.42 -43.53 -34.78
CA ASN A 397 17.64 -42.34 -34.42
C ASN A 397 16.40 -42.19 -35.29
N GLU A 398 16.49 -42.41 -36.62
CA GLU A 398 15.31 -42.35 -37.50
C GLU A 398 14.28 -43.44 -37.14
N TYR A 399 14.73 -44.64 -36.76
CA TYR A 399 13.86 -45.69 -36.22
C TYR A 399 13.19 -45.24 -34.91
N MET A 400 13.99 -44.81 -33.93
CA MET A 400 13.51 -44.43 -32.61
C MET A 400 12.49 -43.30 -32.70
N ASP A 401 12.79 -42.24 -33.43
CA ASP A 401 11.90 -41.09 -33.60
C ASP A 401 10.55 -41.50 -34.21
N ALA A 402 10.58 -42.35 -35.26
CA ALA A 402 9.38 -42.80 -35.94
C ALA A 402 8.50 -43.70 -35.05
N MET A 403 9.11 -44.61 -34.28
CA MET A 403 8.39 -45.50 -33.36
C MET A 403 7.83 -44.75 -32.15
N VAL A 404 8.62 -43.84 -31.57
CA VAL A 404 8.20 -42.99 -30.45
C VAL A 404 6.97 -42.16 -30.82
N GLN A 405 6.92 -41.63 -32.04
CA GLN A 405 5.74 -40.90 -32.50
C GLN A 405 4.46 -41.76 -32.45
N GLN A 406 4.54 -43.05 -32.82
CA GLN A 406 3.39 -43.96 -32.75
C GLN A 406 2.93 -44.21 -31.31
N VAL A 407 3.86 -44.24 -30.35
CA VAL A 407 3.51 -44.35 -28.92
C VAL A 407 2.74 -43.11 -28.47
N LEU A 408 3.25 -41.93 -28.81
CA LEU A 408 2.66 -40.65 -28.40
C LEU A 408 1.29 -40.42 -29.03
N ASP A 409 1.12 -40.74 -30.32
CA ASP A 409 -0.15 -40.57 -31.04
C ASP A 409 -1.28 -41.46 -30.49
N ARG A 410 -0.93 -42.60 -29.89
CA ARG A 410 -1.85 -43.51 -29.20
C ARG A 410 -1.99 -43.23 -27.70
N GLY A 411 -1.45 -42.11 -27.22
CA GLY A 411 -1.56 -41.69 -25.82
C GLY A 411 -0.72 -42.52 -24.84
N GLY A 412 0.27 -43.26 -25.35
CA GLY A 412 1.25 -43.98 -24.55
C GLY A 412 2.40 -43.07 -24.09
N VAL A 413 3.16 -43.55 -23.11
CA VAL A 413 4.34 -42.88 -22.59
C VAL A 413 5.56 -43.77 -22.81
N VAL A 414 6.60 -43.25 -23.47
CA VAL A 414 7.90 -43.92 -23.57
C VAL A 414 8.59 -43.87 -22.21
N ASN A 415 8.86 -45.04 -21.62
CA ASN A 415 9.52 -45.10 -20.32
C ASN A 415 11.04 -44.98 -20.45
N LYS A 416 11.64 -45.82 -21.30
CA LYS A 416 13.09 -45.80 -21.56
C LYS A 416 13.44 -46.51 -22.86
N TYR A 417 14.62 -46.19 -23.38
CA TYR A 417 15.32 -46.93 -24.43
C TYR A 417 16.26 -47.96 -23.81
N ILE A 418 16.31 -49.17 -24.36
CA ILE A 418 17.19 -50.25 -23.92
C ILE A 418 17.98 -50.74 -25.13
N GLY A 419 19.03 -50.01 -25.53
CA GLY A 419 19.71 -50.26 -26.80
C GLY A 419 18.80 -49.90 -27.98
N ASP A 420 18.48 -50.87 -28.82
CA ASP A 420 17.52 -50.79 -29.93
C ASP A 420 16.05 -51.06 -29.51
N ALA A 421 15.83 -51.45 -28.25
CA ALA A 421 14.51 -51.72 -27.72
C ALA A 421 13.82 -50.46 -27.16
N ILE A 422 12.50 -50.40 -27.32
CA ILE A 422 11.63 -49.34 -26.76
C ILE A 422 10.70 -49.97 -25.73
N MET A 423 10.66 -49.38 -24.53
CA MET A 423 9.66 -49.68 -23.51
C MET A 423 8.62 -48.57 -23.45
N ALA A 424 7.38 -48.88 -23.80
CA ALA A 424 6.24 -47.97 -23.75
C ALA A 424 5.18 -48.45 -22.74
N LEU A 425 4.47 -47.48 -22.16
CA LEU A 425 3.48 -47.71 -21.11
C LEU A 425 2.18 -47.01 -21.47
N PHE A 426 1.08 -47.73 -21.36
CA PHE A 426 -0.29 -47.21 -21.47
C PHE A 426 -0.99 -47.38 -20.12
N GLY A 427 -1.85 -46.44 -19.74
CA GLY A 427 -2.48 -46.44 -18.42
C GLY A 427 -1.65 -45.84 -17.28
N VAL A 428 -0.61 -45.06 -17.60
CA VAL A 428 0.23 -44.33 -16.63
C VAL A 428 0.27 -42.84 -16.95
N PRO A 429 0.60 -41.94 -15.99
CA PRO A 429 0.79 -42.16 -14.56
C PRO A 429 -0.52 -42.17 -13.75
N VAL A 430 -1.65 -41.92 -14.40
CA VAL A 430 -2.96 -41.77 -13.74
C VAL A 430 -3.62 -43.14 -13.54
N PRO A 431 -4.04 -43.50 -12.30
CA PRO A 431 -4.77 -44.73 -12.05
C PRO A 431 -6.05 -44.82 -12.88
N ARG A 432 -6.31 -46.01 -13.44
CA ARG A 432 -7.59 -46.33 -14.08
C ARG A 432 -8.58 -46.79 -13.02
N ALA A 433 -9.80 -46.25 -13.08
CA ALA A 433 -10.88 -46.53 -12.12
C ALA A 433 -11.85 -47.59 -12.63
N THR A 434 -11.85 -47.86 -13.94
CA THR A 434 -12.81 -48.76 -14.60
C THR A 434 -12.13 -49.71 -15.58
N ASP A 435 -12.70 -50.90 -15.76
CA ASP A 435 -12.18 -51.88 -16.73
C ASP A 435 -12.24 -51.34 -18.18
N ALA A 436 -13.20 -50.48 -18.50
CA ALA A 436 -13.31 -49.82 -19.81
C ALA A 436 -12.14 -48.85 -20.11
N GLU A 437 -11.49 -48.31 -19.08
CA GLU A 437 -10.26 -47.52 -19.25
C GLU A 437 -9.06 -48.42 -19.54
N VAL A 438 -8.97 -49.56 -18.85
CA VAL A 438 -7.93 -50.57 -19.09
C VAL A 438 -8.07 -51.19 -20.48
N GLU A 439 -9.30 -51.45 -20.92
CA GLU A 439 -9.63 -51.89 -22.29
C GLU A 439 -9.14 -50.90 -23.34
N ARG A 440 -9.35 -49.59 -23.11
CA ARG A 440 -8.83 -48.54 -24.01
C ARG A 440 -7.31 -48.53 -24.06
N ASP A 441 -6.62 -48.63 -22.91
CA ASP A 441 -5.16 -48.66 -22.87
C ASP A 441 -4.58 -49.91 -23.55
N ALA A 442 -5.21 -51.07 -23.37
CA ALA A 442 -4.83 -52.32 -24.03
C ALA A 442 -5.03 -52.24 -25.56
N THR A 443 -6.19 -51.75 -25.99
CA THR A 443 -6.51 -51.53 -27.41
C THR A 443 -5.50 -50.55 -28.04
N ALA A 444 -5.24 -49.41 -27.38
CA ALA A 444 -4.30 -48.40 -27.87
C ALA A 444 -2.88 -48.96 -28.01
N ALA A 445 -2.43 -49.81 -27.09
CA ALA A 445 -1.12 -50.46 -27.18
C ALA A 445 -1.02 -51.41 -28.39
N VAL A 446 -2.06 -52.18 -28.67
CA VAL A 446 -2.09 -53.09 -29.83
C VAL A 446 -2.19 -52.31 -31.14
N GLU A 447 -3.03 -51.29 -31.21
CA GLU A 447 -3.08 -50.37 -32.36
C GLU A 447 -1.74 -49.68 -32.59
N CYS A 448 -1.06 -49.25 -31.52
CA CYS A 448 0.28 -48.69 -31.59
C CYS A 448 1.28 -49.68 -32.23
N ALA A 449 1.26 -50.94 -31.82
CA ALA A 449 2.13 -51.95 -32.41
C ALA A 449 1.84 -52.21 -33.90
N LEU A 450 0.58 -52.13 -34.31
CA LEU A 450 0.17 -52.24 -35.72
C LEU A 450 0.62 -51.02 -36.52
N ASP A 451 0.48 -49.82 -35.98
CA ASP A 451 0.95 -48.58 -36.61
C ASP A 451 2.48 -48.56 -36.73
N MET A 452 3.20 -49.00 -35.69
CA MET A 452 4.64 -49.21 -35.72
C MET A 452 5.01 -50.17 -36.85
N ALA A 453 4.27 -51.27 -37.02
CA ALA A 453 4.52 -52.23 -38.10
C ALA A 453 4.34 -51.60 -39.49
N ALA A 454 3.29 -50.79 -39.67
CA ALA A 454 3.04 -50.07 -40.92
C ALA A 454 4.15 -49.03 -41.20
N MET A 455 4.54 -48.26 -40.18
CA MET A 455 5.62 -47.28 -40.27
C MET A 455 6.97 -47.94 -40.58
N LEU A 456 7.25 -49.12 -40.01
CA LEU A 456 8.47 -49.86 -40.30
C LEU A 456 8.54 -50.33 -41.77
N ARG A 457 7.40 -50.69 -42.39
CA ARG A 457 7.35 -50.98 -43.84
C ARG A 457 7.75 -49.75 -44.67
N GLU A 458 7.23 -48.59 -44.29
CA GLU A 458 7.55 -47.33 -44.97
C GLU A 458 9.03 -46.98 -44.81
N LEU A 459 9.56 -47.09 -43.59
CA LEU A 459 10.98 -46.90 -43.30
C LEU A 459 11.86 -47.85 -44.11
N ASN A 460 11.53 -49.15 -44.15
CA ASN A 460 12.27 -50.12 -44.96
C ASN A 460 12.30 -49.76 -46.44
N THR A 461 11.19 -49.23 -46.97
CA THR A 461 11.12 -48.76 -48.36
C THR A 461 12.06 -47.56 -48.58
N ARG A 462 12.06 -46.60 -47.65
CA ARG A 462 12.95 -45.42 -47.70
C ARG A 462 14.42 -45.79 -47.51
N TRP A 463 14.73 -46.69 -46.58
CA TRP A 463 16.09 -47.14 -46.27
C TRP A 463 16.70 -47.89 -47.44
N ARG A 464 15.94 -48.78 -48.10
CA ARG A 464 16.42 -49.45 -49.32
C ARG A 464 16.77 -48.48 -50.43
N ALA A 465 15.96 -47.43 -50.62
CA ALA A 465 16.25 -46.38 -51.61
C ALA A 465 17.55 -45.60 -51.29
N ARG A 466 17.96 -45.56 -50.02
CA ARG A 466 19.20 -44.93 -49.53
C ARG A 466 20.38 -45.91 -49.43
N GLY A 467 20.17 -47.20 -49.69
CA GLY A 467 21.18 -48.25 -49.52
C GLY A 467 21.37 -48.73 -48.06
N TRP A 468 20.45 -48.39 -47.16
CA TRP A 468 20.46 -48.85 -45.77
C TRP A 468 19.74 -50.20 -45.60
N PRO A 469 20.13 -51.00 -44.59
CA PRO A 469 19.53 -52.29 -44.31
C PRO A 469 18.06 -52.13 -43.88
N ALA A 470 17.23 -53.06 -44.35
CA ALA A 470 15.86 -53.18 -43.87
C ALA A 470 15.87 -53.84 -42.48
N ALA A 471 14.95 -53.43 -41.61
CA ALA A 471 14.80 -53.96 -40.27
C ALA A 471 13.49 -54.73 -40.13
N THR A 472 13.47 -55.65 -39.17
CA THR A 472 12.24 -56.21 -38.64
C THR A 472 12.25 -56.08 -37.12
N MET A 473 11.08 -56.13 -36.51
CA MET A 473 10.95 -55.98 -35.07
C MET A 473 10.05 -57.04 -34.45
N ARG A 474 10.29 -57.29 -33.16
CA ARG A 474 9.40 -58.07 -32.31
C ARG A 474 8.76 -57.14 -31.30
N VAL A 475 7.50 -57.41 -31.00
CA VAL A 475 6.71 -56.66 -30.03
C VAL A 475 6.07 -57.62 -29.04
N GLY A 476 6.24 -57.35 -27.75
CA GLY A 476 5.58 -58.06 -26.66
C GLY A 476 4.69 -57.11 -25.87
N ILE A 477 3.42 -57.48 -25.69
CA ILE A 477 2.43 -56.64 -25.00
C ILE A 477 1.77 -57.41 -23.86
N PHE A 478 1.82 -56.86 -22.66
CA PHE A 478 1.18 -57.46 -21.48
C PHE A 478 0.46 -56.42 -20.63
N THR A 479 -0.80 -56.68 -20.29
CA THR A 479 -1.59 -55.87 -19.37
C THR A 479 -1.60 -56.48 -17.98
N GLY A 480 -1.36 -55.67 -16.95
CA GLY A 480 -1.43 -56.14 -15.57
C GLY A 480 -0.97 -55.15 -14.51
N PRO A 481 -0.91 -55.58 -13.24
CA PRO A 481 -0.58 -54.71 -12.13
C PRO A 481 0.92 -54.36 -12.11
N VAL A 482 1.22 -53.07 -11.99
CA VAL A 482 2.55 -52.51 -11.82
C VAL A 482 2.60 -51.56 -10.63
N VAL A 483 3.80 -51.30 -10.11
CA VAL A 483 4.06 -50.22 -9.16
C VAL A 483 4.81 -49.13 -9.92
N ALA A 484 4.17 -47.98 -10.10
CA ALA A 484 4.77 -46.81 -10.72
C ALA A 484 5.31 -45.84 -9.66
N GLY A 485 6.50 -45.29 -9.87
CA GLY A 485 7.10 -44.33 -8.95
C GLY A 485 8.49 -43.89 -9.36
N SER A 486 9.07 -42.98 -8.59
CA SER A 486 10.45 -42.55 -8.81
C SER A 486 11.44 -43.47 -8.10
N ILE A 487 12.38 -44.01 -8.86
CA ILE A 487 13.39 -44.96 -8.39
C ILE A 487 14.77 -44.36 -8.65
N GLY A 488 15.65 -44.46 -7.65
CA GLY A 488 17.04 -43.99 -7.76
C GLY A 488 17.54 -43.28 -6.51
N SER A 489 18.67 -42.58 -6.65
CA SER A 489 19.32 -41.84 -5.56
C SER A 489 19.01 -40.35 -5.63
N ALA A 490 19.33 -39.58 -4.59
CA ALA A 490 19.13 -38.13 -4.57
C ALA A 490 19.78 -37.37 -5.76
N ARG A 491 20.72 -37.99 -6.48
CA ARG A 491 21.40 -37.41 -7.65
C ARG A 491 20.84 -37.87 -8.99
N ARG A 492 20.03 -38.94 -9.04
CA ARG A 492 19.43 -39.48 -10.27
C ARG A 492 18.17 -40.24 -9.92
N LEU A 493 17.02 -39.61 -10.18
CA LEU A 493 15.68 -40.16 -10.01
C LEU A 493 15.07 -40.38 -11.40
N GLU A 494 14.51 -41.56 -11.62
CA GLU A 494 13.82 -41.92 -12.86
C GLU A 494 12.40 -42.37 -12.52
N TYR A 495 11.40 -41.85 -13.22
CA TYR A 495 10.03 -42.36 -13.11
C TYR A 495 9.91 -43.65 -13.93
N THR A 496 9.58 -44.75 -13.27
CA THR A 496 9.49 -46.06 -13.93
C THR A 496 8.42 -46.94 -13.28
N VAL A 497 8.10 -48.04 -13.93
CA VAL A 497 7.20 -49.06 -13.42
C VAL A 497 7.98 -50.32 -13.08
N ILE A 498 7.63 -50.96 -11.97
CA ILE A 498 8.16 -52.26 -11.56
C ILE A 498 6.99 -53.22 -11.39
N GLY A 499 7.13 -54.44 -11.91
CA GLY A 499 6.17 -55.50 -11.67
C GLY A 499 6.46 -56.69 -12.58
N ASP A 500 5.83 -57.83 -12.25
CA ASP A 500 5.91 -59.02 -13.07
C ASP A 500 5.37 -58.78 -14.50
N THR A 501 4.37 -57.90 -14.64
CA THR A 501 3.85 -57.40 -15.93
C THR A 501 4.95 -56.89 -16.87
N VAL A 502 5.92 -56.13 -16.35
CA VAL A 502 7.03 -55.59 -17.16
C VAL A 502 7.93 -56.71 -17.66
N ASN A 503 8.28 -57.65 -16.78
CA ASN A 503 9.11 -58.79 -17.12
C ASN A 503 8.42 -59.72 -18.12
N THR A 504 7.11 -59.94 -17.95
CA THR A 504 6.32 -60.79 -18.85
C THR A 504 6.17 -60.17 -20.24
N ALA A 505 5.95 -58.85 -20.35
CA ALA A 505 5.93 -58.17 -21.65
C ALA A 505 7.28 -58.31 -22.39
N SER A 506 8.40 -58.11 -21.69
CA SER A 506 9.74 -58.32 -22.26
C SER A 506 9.99 -59.79 -22.65
N ARG A 507 9.50 -60.75 -21.86
CA ARG A 507 9.57 -62.18 -22.21
C ARG A 507 8.74 -62.52 -23.44
N LEU A 508 7.56 -61.93 -23.60
CA LEU A 508 6.72 -62.11 -24.79
C LEU A 508 7.43 -61.58 -26.04
N GLU A 509 8.08 -60.42 -25.98
CA GLU A 509 8.87 -59.90 -27.11
C GLU A 509 9.91 -60.94 -27.54
N SER A 510 10.66 -61.46 -26.57
CA SER A 510 11.77 -62.41 -26.80
C SER A 510 11.36 -63.88 -26.94
N PHE A 511 10.06 -64.21 -26.81
CA PHE A 511 9.55 -65.58 -26.80
C PHE A 511 9.73 -66.22 -28.17
N ASP A 512 10.38 -67.39 -28.21
CA ASP A 512 10.67 -68.18 -29.41
C ASP A 512 10.98 -67.31 -30.64
N LYS A 513 12.23 -66.87 -30.76
CA LYS A 513 12.66 -65.91 -31.79
C LYS A 513 12.53 -66.44 -33.22
N GLU A 514 12.41 -67.75 -33.40
CA GLU A 514 12.22 -68.41 -34.70
C GLU A 514 10.74 -68.57 -35.05
N PHE A 515 9.86 -68.64 -34.05
CA PHE A 515 8.42 -68.68 -34.23
C PHE A 515 7.86 -67.36 -34.80
N LEU A 516 7.25 -67.44 -35.98
CA LEU A 516 6.76 -66.31 -36.76
C LEU A 516 7.84 -65.24 -36.97
N ALA A 517 9.05 -65.67 -37.35
CA ALA A 517 10.16 -64.77 -37.65
C ALA A 517 9.69 -63.68 -38.63
N PRO A 518 9.78 -62.39 -38.24
CA PRO A 518 9.24 -61.32 -39.07
C PRO A 518 10.09 -61.14 -40.33
N ASP A 519 9.42 -60.88 -41.44
CA ASP A 519 10.01 -60.71 -42.77
C ASP A 519 9.86 -59.25 -43.22
N PRO A 520 10.93 -58.58 -43.67
CA PRO A 520 10.89 -57.16 -44.04
C PRO A 520 9.85 -56.81 -45.11
N ASP A 521 9.51 -57.75 -45.98
CA ASP A 521 8.64 -57.56 -47.16
C ASP A 521 7.20 -58.01 -46.93
N VAL A 522 6.98 -58.99 -46.05
CA VAL A 522 5.64 -59.55 -45.79
C VAL A 522 5.07 -59.03 -44.47
N HIS A 523 5.74 -59.34 -43.37
CA HIS A 523 5.32 -58.97 -42.02
C HIS A 523 6.55 -58.51 -41.22
N PRO A 524 6.95 -57.22 -41.30
CA PRO A 524 8.19 -56.76 -40.68
C PRO A 524 8.10 -56.67 -39.15
N CYS A 525 6.94 -56.97 -38.59
CA CYS A 525 6.66 -56.93 -37.17
C CYS A 525 5.96 -58.21 -36.75
N ARG A 526 6.47 -58.81 -35.68
CA ARG A 526 5.78 -59.87 -34.95
C ARG A 526 5.22 -59.30 -33.65
N ILE A 527 3.93 -59.46 -33.41
CA ILE A 527 3.25 -58.94 -32.22
C ILE A 527 2.73 -60.12 -31.40
N LEU A 528 3.22 -60.26 -30.16
CA LEU A 528 2.71 -61.23 -29.19
C LEU A 528 2.04 -60.49 -28.03
N ILE A 529 0.84 -60.94 -27.68
CA ILE A 529 0.06 -60.39 -26.58
C ILE A 529 -0.19 -61.45 -25.52
N GLY A 530 -0.19 -61.07 -24.24
CA GLY A 530 -0.60 -61.97 -23.17
C GLY A 530 -2.10 -62.19 -23.12
N GLU A 531 -2.52 -63.31 -22.50
CA GLU A 531 -3.93 -63.62 -22.25
C GLU A 531 -4.68 -62.48 -21.51
N PRO A 532 -4.11 -61.81 -20.49
CA PRO A 532 -4.77 -60.65 -19.88
C PRO A 532 -4.98 -59.49 -20.84
N THR A 533 -4.02 -59.22 -21.74
CA THR A 533 -4.19 -58.21 -22.79
C THR A 533 -5.34 -58.60 -23.71
N LEU A 534 -5.36 -59.86 -24.18
CA LEU A 534 -6.41 -60.39 -25.05
C LEU A 534 -7.81 -60.28 -24.42
N ALA A 535 -7.94 -60.54 -23.11
CA ALA A 535 -9.21 -60.38 -22.41
C ALA A 535 -9.75 -58.94 -22.42
N HIS A 536 -8.87 -57.96 -22.60
CA HIS A 536 -9.18 -56.54 -22.74
C HIS A 536 -9.24 -56.07 -24.20
N LEU A 537 -9.03 -56.94 -25.18
CA LEU A 537 -9.24 -56.64 -26.58
C LEU A 537 -10.63 -57.14 -26.94
N GLY A 538 -11.57 -56.24 -27.25
CA GLY A 538 -12.89 -56.62 -27.74
C GLY A 538 -12.83 -57.39 -29.08
N LYS A 539 -13.95 -57.49 -29.80
CA LYS A 539 -14.03 -58.24 -31.07
C LYS A 539 -13.37 -57.54 -32.29
N GLY A 540 -12.47 -56.59 -32.06
CA GLY A 540 -11.90 -55.72 -33.08
C GLY A 540 -10.61 -56.23 -33.74
N PHE A 541 -10.02 -57.32 -33.24
CA PHE A 541 -8.74 -57.83 -33.71
C PHE A 541 -8.83 -59.31 -34.08
N ASP A 542 -8.22 -59.68 -35.20
CA ASP A 542 -8.00 -61.07 -35.56
C ASP A 542 -6.79 -61.60 -34.77
N THR A 543 -6.99 -62.65 -33.98
CA THR A 543 -5.97 -63.22 -33.09
C THR A 543 -5.86 -64.73 -33.29
N GLU A 544 -4.64 -65.25 -33.18
CA GLU A 544 -4.32 -66.67 -33.27
C GLU A 544 -3.52 -67.09 -32.03
N TRP A 545 -3.78 -68.30 -31.53
CA TRP A 545 -3.06 -68.84 -30.38
C TRP A 545 -1.64 -69.25 -30.77
N ALA A 546 -0.67 -68.61 -30.14
CA ALA A 546 0.75 -68.91 -30.29
C ALA A 546 1.20 -69.91 -29.21
N GLY A 547 0.93 -71.20 -29.43
CA GLY A 547 1.49 -72.32 -28.65
C GLY A 547 0.82 -72.59 -27.32
#